data_AF-R6YEI8-F1
#
_entry.id   AF-R6YEI8-F1
#
_cell.length_a   1.000
_cell.length_b   1.000
_cell.length_c   1.000
_cell.angle_alpha   90.00
_cell.angle_beta   90.00
_cell.angle_gamma   90.00
#
_symmetry.space_group_name_H-M   'P 1'
#
loop_
_entity.id
_entity.type
_entity.pdbx_description
1 polymer ?
#
loop_
_entity_poly.entity_id
_entity_poly.type
_entity_poly.pdbx_seq_one_letter_code
_entity_poly.pdbx_strand_id
1 'polypeptide(L)'
;MNLYIVVEGEQTETKVYPAWLQILVPQLYRIDDAWNLSENSDSYYLFSAGGIPSIYKHVSNAVADINEINACGKGKYDYLLMCIDVEEESRQYIEQKVQEQLKLDGNELSEPTKLVIFEHKICMESWFLGNRKVYKENPQDQDLIKYTHLYNTCWRN
;
A
#
# COMPACT_ATOMS: atom_id res chain seq x y z
N MET A 1 -8.95 -9.98 12.46
CA MET A 1 -7.62 -9.49 12.04
C MET A 1 -7.81 -8.17 11.35
N ASN A 2 -7.16 -7.12 11.83
CA ASN A 2 -7.38 -5.76 11.36
C ASN A 2 -6.11 -5.16 10.76
N LEU A 3 -6.23 -4.66 9.53
CA LEU A 3 -5.10 -4.13 8.75
C LEU A 3 -5.24 -2.62 8.54
N TYR A 4 -4.17 -1.88 8.79
CA TYR A 4 -4.05 -0.48 8.42
C TYR A 4 -3.09 -0.41 7.23
N ILE A 5 -3.58 -0.07 6.04
CA ILE A 5 -2.81 -0.19 4.79
C ILE A 5 -2.51 1.20 4.23
N VAL A 6 -1.22 1.48 4.05
CA VAL A 6 -0.71 2.67 3.37
C VAL A 6 -0.10 2.23 2.05
N VAL A 7 -0.65 2.71 0.94
CA VAL A 7 -0.11 2.44 -0.41
C VAL A 7 0.53 3.68 -0.99
N GLU A 8 1.53 3.52 -1.85
CA GLU A 8 2.21 4.65 -2.48
C GLU A 8 1.31 5.38 -3.48
N GLY A 9 0.83 4.69 -4.52
CA GLY A 9 0.07 5.30 -5.62
C GLY A 9 -1.41 5.54 -5.31
N GLU A 10 -1.97 6.59 -5.93
CA GLU A 10 -3.36 7.01 -5.73
C GLU A 10 -4.34 6.21 -6.59
N GLN A 11 -3.87 5.69 -7.73
CA GLN A 11 -4.76 5.18 -8.79
C GLN A 11 -4.80 3.66 -8.90
N THR A 12 -3.64 3.00 -8.86
CA THR A 12 -3.52 1.57 -9.19
C THR A 12 -3.77 0.73 -7.95
N GLU A 13 -2.98 0.94 -6.91
CA GLU A 13 -2.99 0.19 -5.65
C GLU A 13 -4.33 0.33 -4.93
N THR A 14 -4.93 1.52 -4.93
CA THR A 14 -6.24 1.79 -4.33
C THR A 14 -7.39 1.02 -4.98
N LYS A 15 -7.19 0.47 -6.18
CA LYS A 15 -8.14 -0.39 -6.90
C LYS A 15 -7.75 -1.87 -6.83
N VAL A 16 -6.46 -2.14 -6.97
CA VAL A 16 -5.91 -3.51 -7.06
C VAL A 16 -5.96 -4.22 -5.72
N TYR A 17 -5.50 -3.59 -4.64
CA TYR A 17 -5.50 -4.23 -3.32
C TYR A 17 -6.90 -4.61 -2.87
N PRO A 18 -7.93 -3.74 -2.96
CA PRO A 18 -9.30 -4.16 -2.66
C PRO A 18 -9.79 -5.36 -3.47
N ALA A 19 -9.53 -5.37 -4.79
CA ALA A 19 -9.94 -6.48 -5.66
C ALA A 19 -9.23 -7.79 -5.30
N TRP A 20 -7.94 -7.73 -4.98
CA TRP A 20 -7.17 -8.90 -4.56
C TRP A 20 -7.60 -9.40 -3.18
N LEU A 21 -7.78 -8.52 -2.21
CA LEU A 21 -8.25 -8.87 -0.87
C LEU A 21 -9.62 -9.54 -0.91
N GLN A 22 -10.53 -9.08 -1.75
CA GLN A 22 -11.84 -9.70 -1.93
C GLN A 22 -11.75 -11.16 -2.40
N ILE A 23 -10.72 -11.52 -3.17
CA ILE A 23 -10.51 -12.89 -3.68
C ILE A 23 -9.72 -13.73 -2.68
N LEU A 24 -8.64 -13.17 -2.13
CA LEU A 24 -7.66 -13.89 -1.31
C LEU A 24 -8.13 -14.07 0.14
N VAL A 25 -8.86 -13.09 0.68
CA VAL A 25 -9.30 -13.04 2.08
C VAL A 25 -10.72 -12.47 2.14
N PRO A 26 -11.74 -13.18 1.60
CA PRO A 26 -13.08 -12.65 1.39
C PRO A 26 -13.83 -12.23 2.66
N GLN A 27 -13.40 -12.70 3.83
CA GLN A 27 -13.94 -12.29 5.13
C GLN A 27 -13.46 -10.89 5.56
N LEU A 28 -12.36 -10.39 4.99
CA LEU A 28 -11.79 -9.10 5.31
C LEU A 28 -12.58 -8.00 4.59
N TYR A 29 -13.24 -7.11 5.32
CA TYR A 29 -14.03 -6.04 4.72
C TYR A 29 -13.37 -4.66 4.86
N ARG A 30 -13.60 -3.79 3.89
CA ARG A 30 -13.07 -2.43 3.91
C ARG A 30 -13.86 -1.54 4.87
N ILE A 31 -13.15 -0.71 5.62
CA ILE A 31 -13.70 0.46 6.32
C ILE A 31 -13.13 1.73 5.67
N ASP A 32 -13.96 2.75 5.55
CA ASP A 32 -13.57 4.03 4.91
C ASP A 32 -12.93 5.03 5.88
N ASP A 33 -13.06 4.76 7.19
CA ASP A 33 -12.47 5.56 8.26
C ASP A 33 -11.73 4.60 9.21
N ALA A 34 -10.48 4.91 9.51
CA ALA A 34 -9.65 4.12 10.41
C ALA A 34 -10.26 3.95 11.81
N TRP A 35 -11.09 4.91 12.24
CA TRP A 35 -11.74 4.93 13.55
C TRP A 35 -13.03 4.10 13.63
N ASN A 36 -13.55 3.63 12.49
CA ASN A 36 -14.74 2.78 12.42
C ASN A 36 -14.44 1.30 12.68
N LEU A 37 -13.31 1.01 13.31
CA LEU A 37 -12.93 -0.34 13.71
C LEU A 37 -13.84 -0.82 14.85
N SER A 38 -14.30 -2.07 14.77
CA SER A 38 -15.09 -2.70 15.84
C SER A 38 -14.30 -3.81 16.53
N GLU A 39 -14.66 -4.12 17.77
CA GLU A 39 -14.10 -5.28 18.47
C GLU A 39 -14.36 -6.57 17.68
N ASN A 40 -13.34 -7.43 17.60
CA ASN A 40 -13.40 -8.74 16.93
C ASN A 40 -13.77 -8.68 15.44
N SER A 41 -13.45 -7.60 14.74
CA SER A 41 -13.62 -7.52 13.29
C SER A 41 -12.48 -8.17 12.50
N ASP A 42 -12.80 -8.49 11.24
CA ASP A 42 -11.86 -8.75 10.16
C ASP A 42 -11.95 -7.59 9.17
N SER A 43 -11.24 -6.49 9.42
CA SER A 43 -11.35 -5.26 8.64
C SER A 43 -10.03 -4.77 8.08
N TYR A 44 -10.09 -3.94 7.03
CA TYR A 44 -8.95 -3.15 6.62
C TYR A 44 -9.33 -1.71 6.30
N TYR A 45 -8.47 -0.79 6.70
CA TYR A 45 -8.45 0.59 6.24
C TYR A 45 -7.36 0.73 5.19
N LEU A 46 -7.62 1.46 4.10
CA LEU A 46 -6.64 1.67 3.03
C LEU A 46 -6.75 3.08 2.46
N PHE A 47 -5.59 3.76 2.38
CA PHE A 47 -5.45 5.04 1.71
C PHE A 47 -4.09 5.15 1.00
N SER A 48 -4.02 6.09 0.06
CA SER A 48 -2.78 6.41 -0.66
C SER A 48 -2.00 7.52 0.04
N ALA A 49 -0.68 7.36 0.07
CA ALA A 49 0.24 8.36 0.56
C ALA A 49 0.70 9.37 -0.49
N GLY A 50 0.30 9.21 -1.76
CA GLY A 50 0.65 10.14 -2.84
C GLY A 50 2.13 10.14 -3.24
N GLY A 51 2.82 8.99 -3.11
CA GLY A 51 4.20 8.84 -3.56
C GLY A 51 5.30 8.98 -2.50
N ILE A 52 6.54 8.96 -2.98
CA ILE A 52 7.73 9.33 -2.22
C ILE A 52 7.98 10.85 -2.35
N PRO A 53 8.39 11.56 -1.26
CA PRO A 53 8.71 11.04 0.07
C PRO A 53 7.52 11.02 1.05
N SER A 54 6.32 11.40 0.62
CA SER A 54 5.17 11.57 1.53
C SER A 54 4.76 10.29 2.25
N ILE A 55 4.98 9.11 1.66
CA ILE A 55 4.70 7.81 2.29
C ILE A 55 5.38 7.64 3.64
N TYR A 56 6.62 8.10 3.83
CA TYR A 56 7.28 7.99 5.14
C TYR A 56 6.52 8.80 6.20
N LYS A 57 6.08 10.01 5.85
CA LYS A 57 5.31 10.87 6.76
C LYS A 57 3.94 10.26 7.06
N HIS A 58 3.27 9.70 6.05
CA HIS A 58 1.99 9.02 6.23
C HIS A 58 2.11 7.76 7.08
N VAL A 59 3.20 7.00 6.97
CA VAL A 59 3.48 5.85 7.86
C VAL A 59 3.66 6.32 9.30
N SER A 60 4.37 7.41 9.54
CA SER A 60 4.51 7.97 10.89
C SER A 60 3.17 8.44 11.46
N ASN A 61 2.34 9.12 10.67
CA ASN A 61 0.99 9.50 11.09
C ASN A 61 0.11 8.27 11.36
N ALA A 62 0.21 7.23 10.52
CA ALA A 62 -0.49 5.97 10.71
C ALA A 62 -0.11 5.30 12.04
N VAL A 63 1.18 5.35 12.42
CA VAL A 63 1.63 4.84 13.72
C VAL A 63 0.95 5.59 14.87
N ALA A 64 0.86 6.92 14.80
CA ALA A 64 0.16 7.71 15.81
C ALA A 64 -1.33 7.35 15.91
N ASP A 65 -2.03 7.28 14.77
CA ASP A 65 -3.44 6.90 14.70
C ASP A 65 -3.67 5.50 15.30
N ILE A 66 -2.87 4.52 14.89
CA ILE A 66 -2.97 3.14 15.37
C ILE A 66 -2.78 3.07 16.88
N ASN A 67 -1.76 3.76 17.41
CA ASN A 67 -1.51 3.79 18.84
C ASN A 67 -2.70 4.35 19.61
N GLU A 68 -3.29 5.45 19.12
CA GLU A 68 -4.46 6.07 19.74
C GLU A 68 -5.71 5.17 19.67
N ILE A 69 -5.99 4.61 18.49
CA ILE A 69 -7.12 3.70 18.26
C ILE A 69 -7.01 2.46 19.15
N ASN A 70 -5.84 1.83 19.20
CA ASN A 70 -5.59 0.65 20.02
C ASN A 70 -5.72 0.96 21.51
N ALA A 71 -5.30 2.15 21.96
CA ALA A 71 -5.42 2.58 23.35
C ALA A 71 -6.88 2.87 23.76
N CYS A 72 -7.74 3.31 22.83
CA CYS A 72 -9.15 3.63 23.10
C CYS A 72 -10.03 2.38 23.34
N GLY A 73 -9.57 1.17 23.00
CA GLY A 73 -10.26 -0.08 23.30
C GLY A 73 -11.47 -0.41 22.42
N LYS A 74 -11.78 0.38 21.38
CA LYS A 74 -12.93 0.10 20.46
C LYS A 74 -12.64 -0.99 19.42
N GLY A 75 -11.37 -1.33 19.27
CA GLY A 75 -10.82 -2.27 18.32
C GLY A 75 -9.31 -2.14 18.34
N LYS A 76 -8.60 -3.06 17.70
CA LYS A 76 -7.14 -2.97 17.55
C LYS A 76 -6.72 -3.30 16.14
N TYR A 77 -5.75 -2.58 15.60
CA TYR A 77 -5.02 -2.98 14.41
C TYR A 77 -3.94 -3.99 14.79
N ASP A 78 -3.86 -5.09 14.03
CA ASP A 78 -2.84 -6.12 14.22
C ASP A 78 -1.60 -5.82 13.36
N TYR A 79 -1.82 -5.17 12.20
CA TYR A 79 -0.75 -4.87 11.25
C TYR A 79 -0.89 -3.47 10.63
N LEU A 80 0.25 -2.81 10.47
CA LEU A 80 0.44 -1.67 9.57
C LEU A 80 1.16 -2.18 8.32
N LEU A 81 0.49 -2.17 7.17
CA LEU A 81 1.07 -2.56 5.88
C LEU A 81 1.50 -1.31 5.13
N MET A 82 2.77 -1.22 4.75
CA MET A 82 3.31 -0.18 3.90
C MET A 82 3.66 -0.80 2.54
N CYS A 83 2.87 -0.51 1.52
CA CYS A 83 3.10 -0.97 0.15
C CYS A 83 3.82 0.14 -0.64
N ILE A 84 5.05 -0.11 -1.08
CA ILE A 84 5.94 0.89 -1.67
C ILE A 84 6.67 0.36 -2.90
N ASP A 85 6.78 1.18 -3.94
CA ASP A 85 7.64 0.93 -5.08
C ASP A 85 9.07 1.29 -4.70
N VAL A 86 9.95 0.28 -4.68
CA VAL A 86 11.33 0.46 -4.19
C VAL A 86 12.33 0.62 -5.31
N GLU A 87 11.95 0.39 -6.57
CA GLU A 87 12.88 0.40 -7.72
C GLU A 87 14.20 -0.33 -7.37
N GLU A 88 15.33 0.38 -7.41
CA GLU A 88 16.67 -0.13 -7.10
C GLU A 88 17.03 -0.10 -5.61
N GLU A 89 16.22 0.54 -4.77
CA GLU A 89 16.49 0.71 -3.34
C GLU A 89 16.41 -0.62 -2.57
N SER A 90 17.25 -0.70 -1.53
CA SER A 90 17.32 -1.88 -0.66
C SER A 90 16.27 -1.83 0.45
N ARG A 91 15.84 -3.00 0.93
CA ARG A 91 14.98 -3.12 2.11
C ARG A 91 15.51 -2.34 3.31
N GLN A 92 16.82 -2.44 3.56
CA GLN A 92 17.48 -1.78 4.68
C GLN A 92 17.38 -0.25 4.58
N TYR A 93 17.49 0.29 3.36
CA TYR A 93 17.35 1.73 3.13
C TYR A 93 15.92 2.20 3.41
N ILE A 94 14.91 1.46 2.95
CA ILE A 94 13.50 1.79 3.21
C ILE A 94 13.20 1.73 4.71
N GLU A 95 13.66 0.68 5.40
CA GLU A 95 13.52 0.55 6.85
C GLU A 95 14.18 1.72 7.57
N GLN A 96 15.41 2.10 7.17
CA GLN A 96 16.09 3.27 7.73
C GLN A 96 15.27 4.55 7.55
N LYS A 97 14.69 4.78 6.36
CA LYS A 97 13.87 5.98 6.09
C LYS A 97 12.61 6.03 6.96
N VAL A 98 11.95 4.88 7.15
CA VAL A 98 10.82 4.77 8.07
C VAL A 98 11.24 5.10 9.50
N GLN A 99 12.34 4.52 9.98
CA GLN A 99 12.84 4.77 11.34
C GLN A 99 13.29 6.22 11.56
N GLU A 100 13.95 6.83 10.58
CA GLU A 100 14.31 8.24 10.59
C GLU A 100 13.08 9.13 10.74
N GLN A 101 12.02 8.86 9.97
CA GLN A 101 10.79 9.64 10.02
C GLN A 101 10.00 9.43 11.32
N LEU A 102 9.91 8.20 11.83
CA LEU A 102 9.30 7.91 13.13
C LEU A 102 10.00 8.66 14.27
N LYS A 103 11.34 8.62 14.28
CA LYS A 103 12.16 9.33 15.26
C LYS A 103 12.00 10.85 15.14
N LEU A 104 11.95 11.38 13.92
CA LEU A 104 11.73 12.81 13.67
C LEU A 104 10.43 13.29 14.30
N ASP A 105 9.37 12.50 14.18
CA ASP A 105 8.03 12.84 14.68
C ASP A 105 7.80 12.44 16.15
N GLY A 106 8.75 11.74 16.77
CA GLY A 106 8.62 11.24 18.14
C GLY A 106 7.61 10.08 18.28
N ASN A 107 7.37 9.34 17.19
CA ASN A 107 6.45 8.22 17.14
C ASN A 107 7.20 6.89 17.26
N GLU A 108 6.56 5.92 17.90
CA GLU A 108 7.02 4.53 18.01
C GLU A 108 5.79 3.62 17.92
N LEU A 109 5.86 2.55 17.11
CA LEU A 109 4.72 1.65 16.95
C LEU A 109 4.59 0.77 18.19
N SER A 110 3.42 0.84 18.84
CA SER A 110 3.16 0.08 20.06
C SER A 110 2.85 -1.38 19.75
N GLU A 111 3.48 -2.27 20.52
CA GLU A 111 3.15 -3.70 20.54
C GLU A 111 1.68 -3.92 20.94
N PRO A 112 0.99 -4.97 20.42
CA PRO A 112 1.53 -6.05 19.57
C PRO A 112 1.47 -5.77 18.06
N THR A 113 1.23 -4.52 17.65
CA THR A 113 1.02 -4.17 16.23
C THR A 113 2.31 -4.31 15.44
N LYS A 114 2.24 -4.91 14.25
CA LYS A 114 3.43 -5.17 13.42
C LYS A 114 3.45 -4.30 12.17
N LEU A 115 4.57 -3.63 11.92
CA LEU A 115 4.85 -3.00 10.63
C LEU A 115 5.32 -4.07 9.63
N VAL A 116 4.64 -4.14 8.49
CA VAL A 116 4.99 -4.99 7.35
C VAL A 116 5.20 -4.10 6.14
N ILE A 117 6.45 -3.96 5.71
CA ILE A 117 6.78 -3.29 4.45
C ILE A 117 6.66 -4.32 3.32
N PHE A 118 5.85 -4.01 2.31
CA PHE A 118 5.64 -4.80 1.11
C PHE A 118 6.22 -4.03 -0.08
N GLU A 119 7.37 -4.48 -0.55
CA GLU A 119 8.17 -3.79 -1.55
C GLU A 119 7.85 -4.30 -2.96
N HIS A 120 7.54 -3.38 -3.88
CA HIS A 120 7.43 -3.68 -5.29
C HIS A 120 8.74 -3.35 -6.00
N LYS A 121 9.42 -4.37 -6.50
CA LYS A 121 10.60 -4.19 -7.37
C LYS A 121 10.24 -3.72 -8.78
N ILE A 122 8.99 -3.96 -9.19
CA ILE A 122 8.42 -3.52 -10.45
C ILE A 122 7.05 -2.93 -10.11
N CYS A 123 6.82 -1.67 -10.47
CA CYS A 123 5.57 -0.95 -10.24
C CYS A 123 4.36 -1.73 -10.77
N MET A 124 3.22 -1.66 -10.08
CA MET A 124 2.02 -2.38 -10.49
C MET A 124 1.54 -1.98 -11.90
N GLU A 125 1.70 -0.72 -12.28
CA GLU A 125 1.40 -0.19 -13.61
C GLU A 125 2.11 -0.99 -14.71
N SER A 126 3.37 -1.35 -14.48
CA SER A 126 4.18 -2.11 -15.44
C SER A 126 3.62 -3.53 -15.62
N TRP A 127 3.06 -4.14 -14.58
CA TRP A 127 2.39 -5.44 -14.69
C TRP A 127 1.13 -5.34 -15.56
N PHE A 128 0.33 -4.27 -15.38
CA PHE A 128 -0.89 -4.07 -16.17
C PHE A 128 -0.61 -3.68 -17.62
N LEU A 129 0.46 -2.93 -17.90
CA LEU A 129 0.90 -2.64 -19.27
C LEU A 129 1.33 -3.92 -20.02
N GLY A 130 1.83 -4.92 -19.30
CA GLY A 130 2.11 -6.26 -19.84
C GLY A 130 0.86 -7.02 -20.28
N ASN A 131 -0.31 -6.73 -19.71
CA ASN A 131 -1.55 -7.39 -20.07
C ASN A 131 -2.30 -6.63 -21.18
N ARG A 132 -2.05 -7.02 -22.44
CA ARG A 132 -2.70 -6.41 -23.63
C ARG A 132 -4.23 -6.53 -23.64
N LYS A 133 -4.86 -7.31 -22.75
CA LYS A 133 -6.33 -7.37 -22.63
C LYS A 133 -6.92 -6.24 -21.79
N VAL A 134 -6.10 -5.52 -21.03
CA VAL A 134 -6.55 -4.46 -20.09
C VAL A 134 -6.82 -3.14 -20.81
N TYR A 135 -6.25 -2.93 -22.00
CA TYR A 135 -6.45 -1.74 -22.84
C TYR A 135 -6.70 -2.14 -24.29
N LYS A 136 -7.14 -1.17 -25.11
CA LYS A 136 -7.49 -1.41 -26.52
C LYS A 136 -6.29 -1.98 -27.28
N GLU A 137 -6.52 -3.01 -28.11
CA GLU A 137 -5.48 -3.61 -28.97
C GLU A 137 -4.85 -2.62 -29.95
N ASN A 138 -5.59 -1.57 -30.33
CA ASN A 138 -5.10 -0.48 -31.17
C ASN A 138 -5.28 0.87 -30.45
N PRO A 139 -4.46 1.17 -29.43
CA PRO A 139 -4.54 2.44 -28.73
C PRO A 139 -4.22 3.57 -29.71
N GLN A 140 -5.04 4.62 -29.73
CA GLN A 140 -4.81 5.80 -30.60
C GLN A 140 -4.01 6.89 -29.89
N ASP A 141 -3.86 6.75 -28.58
CA ASP A 141 -3.06 7.64 -27.75
C ASP A 141 -1.57 7.34 -27.96
N GLN A 142 -0.81 8.35 -28.37
CA GLN A 142 0.60 8.16 -28.73
C GLN A 142 1.50 7.86 -27.53
N ASP A 143 1.18 8.41 -26.35
CA ASP A 143 1.93 8.14 -25.13
C ASP A 143 1.69 6.70 -24.67
N LEU A 144 0.44 6.24 -24.71
CA LEU A 144 0.10 4.85 -24.42
C LEU A 144 0.79 3.87 -25.38
N ILE A 145 0.84 4.16 -26.68
CA ILE A 145 1.58 3.35 -27.66
C ILE A 145 3.06 3.27 -27.28
N LYS A 146 3.68 4.42 -26.98
CA LYS A 146 5.10 4.50 -26.61
C LYS A 146 5.41 3.67 -25.36
N TYR A 147 4.62 3.83 -24.30
CA TYR A 147 4.81 3.07 -23.06
C TYR A 147 4.53 1.58 -23.23
N THR A 148 3.53 1.22 -24.05
CA THR A 148 3.21 -0.16 -24.42
C THR A 148 4.40 -0.88 -25.07
N HIS A 149 5.15 -0.18 -25.92
CA HIS A 149 6.36 -0.72 -26.55
C HIS A 149 7.55 -0.79 -25.60
N LEU A 150 7.75 0.24 -24.76
CA LEU A 150 8.88 0.32 -23.84
C LEU A 150 8.77 -0.68 -22.67
N TYR A 151 7.60 -0.75 -22.04
CA TYR A 151 7.32 -1.60 -20.88
C TYR A 151 6.67 -2.93 -21.27
N ASN A 152 6.95 -3.42 -22.48
CA ASN A 152 6.48 -4.74 -22.89
C ASN A 152 7.20 -5.84 -22.09
N THR A 153 6.65 -6.19 -20.93
CA THR A 153 7.14 -7.27 -20.07
C THR A 153 6.84 -8.66 -20.64
N CYS A 154 6.04 -8.76 -21.70
CA CYS A 154 5.88 -9.99 -22.47
C CYS A 154 7.11 -10.20 -23.38
N TRP A 155 8.19 -10.73 -22.82
CA TRP A 155 9.18 -11.47 -23.60
C TRP A 155 8.46 -12.64 -24.28
N ARG A 156 8.19 -12.50 -25.59
CA ARG A 156 7.86 -13.62 -26.45
C ARG A 156 9.14 -14.04 -27.17
N ASN A 157 9.72 -15.16 -26.75
CA ASN A 157 10.51 -16.01 -27.65
C ASN A 157 9.56 -16.70 -28.63
#